data_AF-A0A6I0EEL3-F1
#
_entry.id   AF-A0A6I0EEL3-F1
#
_cell.length_a   1.000
_cell.length_b   1.000
_cell.length_c   1.000
_cell.angle_alpha   90.00
_cell.angle_beta   90.00
_cell.angle_gamma   90.00
#
_symmetry.space_group_name_H-M   'P 1'
#
loop_
_entity.id
_entity.type
_entity.pdbx_description
1 polymer ?
#
loop_
_entity_poly.entity_id
_entity_poly.type
_entity_poly.pdbx_seq_one_letter_code
_entity_poly.pdbx_strand_id
1 'polypeptide(L)'
;MEAPLALAQAPLLPRQLNVAGLPASWRVGDKTGTGGNGATNDVAIVWPPERGPVLIAVYLAETTAELTARNAAIADVGRAVAAAL
;
A
#
# COMPACT_ATOMS: atom_id res chain seq x y z
N MET A 1 -23.69 15.92 -19.80
CA MET A 1 -22.70 15.48 -20.80
C MET A 1 -21.43 15.20 -20.01
N GLU A 2 -21.33 13.99 -19.46
CA GLU A 2 -20.21 13.54 -18.61
C GLU A 2 -19.02 13.22 -19.51
N ALA A 3 -17.88 13.87 -19.29
CA ALA A 3 -16.64 13.49 -19.97
C ALA A 3 -16.17 12.13 -19.42
N PRO A 4 -15.71 11.20 -20.27
CA PRO A 4 -15.24 9.90 -19.79
C PRO A 4 -14.02 10.12 -18.89
N LEU A 5 -14.04 9.47 -17.71
CA LEU A 5 -12.87 9.28 -16.85
C LEU A 5 -11.80 8.57 -17.67
N ALA A 6 -10.93 9.35 -18.29
CA ALA A 6 -9.70 8.83 -18.85
C ALA A 6 -8.87 8.30 -17.68
N LEU A 7 -8.83 6.99 -17.55
CA LEU A 7 -7.83 6.29 -16.75
C LEU A 7 -6.47 6.63 -17.33
N ALA A 8 -5.89 7.73 -16.86
CA ALA A 8 -4.50 8.06 -17.13
C ALA A 8 -3.65 6.94 -16.53
N GLN A 9 -3.18 6.04 -17.39
CA GLN A 9 -2.18 5.05 -17.04
C GLN A 9 -0.88 5.81 -16.80
N ALA A 10 -0.63 6.17 -15.54
CA ALA A 10 0.65 6.70 -15.12
C ALA A 10 1.76 5.66 -15.41
N PRO A 11 2.94 6.09 -15.88
CA PRO A 11 4.02 5.19 -16.23
C PRO A 11 4.40 4.34 -15.01
N LEU A 12 4.47 3.02 -15.21
CA LEU A 12 4.96 2.08 -14.22
C LEU A 12 6.44 2.38 -13.95
N LEU A 13 6.70 3.20 -12.95
CA LEU A 13 8.04 3.41 -12.41
C LEU A 13 8.60 2.06 -11.92
N PRO A 14 9.94 1.86 -12.00
CA PRO A 14 10.57 0.62 -11.58
C PRO A 14 10.30 0.34 -10.10
N ARG A 15 9.54 -0.73 -9.83
CA ARG A 15 9.40 -1.42 -8.53
C ARG A 15 9.52 -0.53 -7.28
N GLN A 16 8.59 0.39 -7.06
CA GLN A 16 8.36 0.90 -5.70
C GLN A 16 7.23 0.08 -5.06
N LEU A 17 7.66 -1.04 -4.48
CA LEU A 17 6.91 -1.83 -3.52
C LEU A 17 6.71 -0.97 -2.25
N ASN A 18 5.47 -0.71 -1.84
CA ASN A 18 5.18 0.08 -0.64
C ASN A 18 5.05 -0.79 0.61
N VAL A 19 5.95 -1.77 0.77
CA VAL A 19 6.10 -2.59 1.99
C VAL A 19 7.18 -2.06 2.92
N ALA A 20 7.46 -0.75 2.87
CA ALA A 20 8.51 -0.11 3.67
C ALA A 20 8.34 -0.30 5.19
N GLY A 21 7.18 -0.74 5.64
CA GLY A 21 6.91 -1.05 7.04
C GLY A 21 7.23 -2.47 7.49
N LEU A 22 7.42 -3.42 6.57
CA LEU A 22 7.57 -4.83 6.91
C LEU A 22 9.06 -5.24 7.01
N PRO A 23 9.41 -6.25 7.83
CA PRO A 23 10.76 -6.77 7.89
C PRO A 23 11.26 -7.26 6.53
N ALA A 24 12.49 -6.90 6.15
CA ALA A 24 13.08 -7.25 4.86
C ALA A 24 13.28 -8.77 4.65
N SER A 25 13.22 -9.56 5.72
CA SER A 25 13.28 -11.03 5.66
C SER A 25 11.96 -11.66 5.23
N TRP A 26 10.85 -10.92 5.26
CA TRP A 26 9.56 -11.45 4.88
C TRP A 26 9.43 -11.48 3.36
N ARG A 27 8.94 -12.61 2.83
CA ARG A 27 8.45 -12.64 1.45
C ARG A 27 7.14 -11.87 1.41
N VAL A 28 6.96 -11.02 0.40
CA VAL A 28 5.74 -10.23 0.22
C VAL A 28 5.34 -10.20 -1.25
N GLY A 29 4.04 -10.30 -1.51
CA GLY A 29 3.44 -9.93 -2.78
C GLY A 29 2.31 -8.93 -2.52
N ASP A 30 2.40 -7.75 -3.11
CA ASP A 30 1.47 -6.65 -2.90
C ASP A 30 0.95 -6.03 -4.20
N LYS A 31 -0.14 -5.27 -4.05
CA LYS A 31 -0.65 -4.39 -5.09
C LYS A 31 -1.12 -3.09 -4.48
N THR A 32 -0.47 -2.02 -4.91
CA THR A 32 -0.82 -0.65 -4.56
C THR A 32 -2.03 -0.12 -5.35
N GLY A 33 -2.72 0.85 -4.78
CA GLY A 33 -3.76 1.64 -5.44
C GLY A 33 -3.64 3.11 -5.08
N THR A 34 -3.87 4.00 -6.04
CA THR A 34 -3.94 5.44 -5.80
C THR A 34 -5.08 6.00 -6.65
N GLY A 35 -5.84 6.95 -6.11
CA GLY A 35 -7.01 7.50 -6.79
C GLY A 35 -7.34 8.92 -6.35
N GLY A 36 -8.49 9.40 -6.83
CA GLY A 36 -9.03 10.70 -6.44
C GLY A 36 -9.38 10.78 -4.94
N ASN A 37 -9.69 11.99 -4.48
CA ASN A 37 -10.09 12.27 -3.09
C ASN A 37 -9.07 11.77 -2.04
N GLY A 38 -7.78 11.93 -2.33
CA GLY A 38 -6.71 11.53 -1.41
C GLY A 38 -6.46 10.02 -1.30
N ALA A 39 -7.11 9.18 -2.13
CA ALA A 39 -7.04 7.74 -1.98
C ALA A 39 -5.63 7.16 -2.20
N THR A 40 -5.17 6.32 -1.27
CA THR A 40 -3.91 5.55 -1.36
C THR A 40 -4.06 4.26 -0.57
N ASN A 41 -3.87 3.12 -1.22
CA ASN A 41 -4.16 1.80 -0.66
C ASN A 41 -3.01 0.84 -0.94
N ASP A 42 -2.92 -0.20 -0.13
CA ASP A 42 -2.06 -1.35 -0.39
C ASP A 42 -2.71 -2.65 0.10
N VAL A 43 -2.64 -3.69 -0.72
CA VAL A 43 -3.13 -5.03 -0.38
C VAL A 43 -2.00 -6.02 -0.59
N ALA A 44 -1.61 -6.71 0.47
CA ALA A 44 -0.44 -7.56 0.47
C ALA A 44 -0.72 -8.94 1.09
N ILE A 45 -0.15 -9.98 0.50
CA ILE A 45 0.05 -11.27 1.17
C ILE A 45 1.51 -11.36 1.63
N VAL A 46 1.71 -11.67 2.91
CA VAL A 46 3.02 -11.69 3.57
C VAL A 46 3.29 -13.06 4.19
N TRP A 47 4.56 -13.45 4.28
CA TRP A 47 5.01 -14.69 4.91
C TRP A 47 5.98 -14.41 6.07
N PRO A 48 5.47 -14.10 7.27
CA PRO A 48 6.25 -14.06 8.51
C PRO A 48 6.85 -15.44 8.85
N PRO A 49 7.98 -15.49 9.59
CA PRO A 49 8.56 -16.75 10.05
C PRO A 49 7.62 -17.47 11.03
N GLU A 50 7.78 -18.78 11.13
CA GLU A 50 7.13 -19.62 12.16
C GLU A 50 5.59 -19.63 12.17
N ARG A 51 4.95 -19.06 11.14
CA ARG A 51 3.49 -19.14 10.94
C ARG A 51 3.10 -19.17 9.46
N GLY A 52 1.81 -19.36 9.20
CA GLY A 52 1.24 -19.32 7.84
C GLY A 52 1.29 -17.91 7.20
N PRO A 53 0.84 -17.74 5.95
CA PRO A 53 0.71 -16.42 5.34
C PRO A 53 -0.32 -15.54 6.06
N VAL A 54 -0.17 -14.22 5.94
CA VAL A 54 -1.15 -13.21 6.40
C VAL A 54 -1.56 -12.35 5.21
N LEU A 55 -2.86 -12.06 5.10
CA LEU A 55 -3.37 -11.04 4.18
C LEU A 55 -3.54 -9.72 4.94
N ILE A 56 -2.98 -8.65 4.40
CA ILE A 56 -3.06 -7.29 4.93
C ILE A 56 -3.74 -6.42 3.87
N ALA A 57 -4.72 -5.63 4.28
CA ALA A 57 -5.39 -4.68 3.39
C ALA A 57 -5.49 -3.32 4.10
N VAL A 58 -4.86 -2.30 3.52
CA VAL A 58 -4.80 -0.94 4.05
C VAL A 58 -5.44 0.00 3.05
N TYR A 59 -6.42 0.76 3.51
CA TYR A 59 -7.11 1.77 2.72
C TYR A 59 -7.01 3.13 3.41
N LEU A 60 -6.59 4.14 2.66
CA LEU A 60 -6.60 5.54 3.08
C LEU A 60 -7.35 6.34 2.03
N ALA A 61 -8.29 7.18 2.44
CA ALA A 61 -9.08 8.05 1.58
C ALA A 61 -9.47 9.34 2.33
N GLU A 62 -10.11 10.28 1.63
CA GLU A 62 -10.69 11.50 2.22
C GLU A 62 -9.65 12.36 2.95
N THR A 63 -8.46 12.47 2.39
CA THR A 63 -7.36 13.24 2.97
C THR A 63 -6.77 14.23 1.97
N THR A 64 -6.37 15.39 2.47
CA THR A 64 -5.63 16.40 1.72
C THR A 64 -4.11 16.22 1.86
N ALA A 65 -3.66 15.16 2.53
CA ALA A 65 -2.23 14.90 2.74
C ALA A 65 -1.53 14.56 1.41
N GLU A 66 -0.29 15.04 1.27
CA GLU A 66 0.57 14.73 0.14
C GLU A 66 0.86 13.23 0.02
N LEU A 67 1.15 12.74 -1.19
CA LEU A 67 1.38 11.31 -1.46
C LEU A 67 2.45 10.70 -0.55
N THR A 68 3.53 11.45 -0.29
CA THR A 68 4.62 11.00 0.60
C THR A 68 4.13 10.72 2.02
N ALA A 69 3.28 11.59 2.58
CA ALA A 69 2.73 11.41 3.92
C ALA A 69 1.75 10.22 3.97
N ARG A 70 0.95 10.04 2.91
CA ARG A 70 0.06 8.89 2.75
C ARG A 70 0.82 7.57 2.68
N ASN A 71 1.91 7.52 1.91
CA ASN A 71 2.77 6.35 1.84
C ASN A 71 3.45 6.05 3.18
N ALA A 72 3.89 7.09 3.91
CA ALA A 72 4.45 6.94 5.24
C ALA A 72 3.44 6.33 6.22
N ALA A 73 2.19 6.80 6.19
CA ALA A 73 1.11 6.26 7.02
C ALA A 73 0.82 4.77 6.72
N ILE A 74 0.81 4.37 5.43
CA ILE A 74 0.67 2.96 5.05
C ILE A 74 1.85 2.13 5.59
N ALA A 75 3.08 2.67 5.52
CA ALA A 75 4.26 2.00 6.08
C ALA A 75 4.20 1.90 7.62
N ASP A 76 3.64 2.89 8.32
CA ASP A 76 3.40 2.80 9.77
C ASP A 76 2.44 1.66 10.11
N VAL A 77 1.37 1.48 9.33
CA VAL A 77 0.46 0.33 9.49
C VAL A 77 1.22 -0.99 9.29
N GLY A 78 2.07 -1.08 8.26
CA GLY A 78 2.92 -2.24 8.04
C GLY A 78 3.82 -2.57 9.25
N ARG A 79 4.45 -1.55 9.85
CA ARG A 79 5.25 -1.72 11.08
C ARG A 79 4.41 -2.22 12.24
N ALA A 80 3.23 -1.64 12.44
CA ALA A 80 2.34 -2.03 13.53
C ALA A 80 1.86 -3.48 13.39
N VAL A 81 1.54 -3.92 12.17
CA VAL A 81 1.19 -5.32 11.90
C VAL A 81 2.38 -6.24 12.16
N ALA A 82 3.58 -5.87 11.68
CA ALA A 82 4.78 -6.68 11.91
C ALA A 82 5.15 -6.83 13.39
N ALA A 83 4.89 -5.80 14.20
CA ALA A 83 5.11 -5.86 15.64
C ALA A 83 4.06 -6.72 16.39
N ALA A 84 2.92 -6.99 15.76
CA ALA A 84 1.82 -7.75 16.34
C ALA A 84 1.78 -9.23 15.90
N LEU A 85 2.65 -9.62 14.97
CA LEU A 85 2.78 -10.99 14.42
C LEU A 85 4.06 -11.66 14.93
#